data_AF-A0A524E8G9-F1
#
_entry.id   AF-A0A524E8G9-F1
#
_cell.length_a   1.000
_cell.length_b   1.000
_cell.length_c   1.000
_cell.angle_alpha   90.00
_cell.angle_beta   90.00
_cell.angle_gamma   90.00
#
_symmetry.space_group_name_H-M   'P 1'
#
loop_
_entity.id
_entity.type
_entity.pdbx_description
1 polymer ?
#
loop_
_entity_poly.entity_id
_entity_poly.type
_entity_poly.pdbx_seq_one_letter_code
_entity_poly.pdbx_strand_id
1 'polypeptide(L)'
;MSDEDVRRMVEEATKESLRQSFTEAGKKYETAAELSEQRGDIEESHELYLQAAETYKKAAEEFRSSKSYKSAARNMCAAGDVYSTLAESQRAISAYERAAQDLLAASGEHLMWGEDAETKKGAALAIAASMMYVMIGKDAEGFRKARTFSAEHASKLTYPAVVRITQIPQQIQSAIESVDISSFSSAETAAVTELKSALTNANAEDFSKYVDKGLDMAREMMRGKLKVPKLAGQLDLPVDMTFTEVFPIRAVIFNNGDGDASALSLKWIIDEGLTIVDGQIESELPRLGPGERLTLEMTAKSSQDMSGEREYEVVLRGSYSDMLNSEYSFQVGPGTFILRDFKMTEKLLHDIDVTEARLSLLRSSIEISSFETEPLDRIAEGVSEALNKTKRDIEDQELMSAKSRIAVVNEIVNTLDAVLGDEDLLKSIETARLEDKREFAQKQLASLENVLMEKLEFSKKTIDSRLDAVKEKQEMDLATRSSLLERTKELVKEASEIIKNLEQLHSNLPSAATSDDHREATKRTEIRTAVTRVSSDVTVLREGIEQIANDPYLKAATSSEEPTGIKIAKELTESIRREIREAIDNKKRELS
;
A
#
# COMPACT_ATOMS: atom_id res chain seq x y z
N MET A 1 57.33 -21.91 -6.10
CA MET A 1 58.35 -21.83 -5.04
C MET A 1 57.86 -22.69 -3.89
N SER A 2 58.70 -23.53 -3.28
CA SER A 2 58.26 -24.69 -2.47
C SER A 2 58.16 -24.38 -0.97
N ASP A 3 57.37 -25.16 -0.20
CA ASP A 3 57.26 -25.10 1.28
C ASP A 3 58.60 -25.21 2.01
N GLU A 4 59.58 -25.77 1.32
CA GLU A 4 60.97 -25.86 1.76
C GLU A 4 61.64 -24.49 1.88
N ASP A 5 61.29 -23.53 1.01
CA ASP A 5 61.86 -22.18 1.03
C ASP A 5 61.37 -21.38 2.25
N VAL A 6 60.07 -21.44 2.59
CA VAL A 6 59.52 -20.76 3.78
C VAL A 6 60.10 -21.37 5.05
N ARG A 7 60.11 -22.70 5.16
CA ARG A 7 60.70 -23.40 6.32
C ARG A 7 62.18 -23.07 6.49
N ARG A 8 62.97 -23.03 5.40
CA ARG A 8 64.38 -22.62 5.46
C ARG A 8 64.53 -21.20 6.00
N MET A 9 63.71 -20.26 5.54
CA MET A 9 63.77 -18.86 6.00
C MET A 9 63.39 -18.73 7.48
N VAL A 10 62.38 -19.46 7.94
CA VAL A 10 61.97 -19.50 9.37
C VAL A 10 63.06 -20.12 10.25
N GLU A 11 63.70 -21.20 9.80
CA GLU A 11 64.82 -21.81 10.51
C GLU A 11 66.03 -20.87 10.60
N GLU A 12 66.34 -20.14 9.53
CA GLU A 12 67.39 -19.14 9.52
C GLU A 12 67.06 -17.95 10.44
N ALA A 13 65.83 -17.46 10.41
CA ALA A 13 65.34 -16.41 11.30
C ALA A 13 65.46 -16.83 12.78
N THR A 14 65.10 -18.07 13.09
CA THR A 14 65.19 -18.62 14.44
C THR A 14 66.66 -18.75 14.89
N LYS A 15 67.56 -19.20 14.00
CA LYS A 15 69.00 -19.25 14.28
C LYS A 15 69.61 -17.86 14.52
N GLU A 16 69.16 -16.85 13.79
CA GLU A 16 69.61 -15.46 13.97
C GLU A 16 69.08 -14.83 15.25
N SER A 17 67.82 -15.11 15.60
CA SER A 17 67.22 -14.69 16.87
C SER A 17 67.96 -15.30 18.07
N LEU A 18 68.37 -16.57 17.98
CA LEU A 18 69.21 -17.24 18.98
C LEU A 18 70.62 -16.65 19.09
N ARG A 19 71.13 -16.02 18.03
CA ARG A 19 72.41 -15.30 18.02
C ARG A 19 72.28 -13.84 18.45
N GLN A 20 71.09 -13.40 18.91
CA GLN A 20 70.77 -12.02 19.26
C GLN A 20 70.85 -11.03 18.07
N SER A 21 70.90 -11.53 16.84
CA SER A 21 70.83 -10.71 15.62
C SER A 21 69.37 -10.42 15.26
N PHE A 22 68.64 -9.75 16.17
CA PHE A 22 67.19 -9.60 16.08
C PHE A 22 66.73 -8.80 14.84
N THR A 23 67.51 -7.84 14.33
CA THR A 23 67.15 -7.11 13.10
C THR A 23 67.13 -8.02 11.86
N GLU A 24 68.13 -8.89 11.72
CA GLU A 24 68.19 -9.81 10.57
C GLU A 24 67.15 -10.92 10.70
N ALA A 25 66.94 -11.42 11.93
CA ALA A 25 65.86 -12.35 12.22
C ALA A 25 64.48 -11.76 11.88
N GLY A 26 64.22 -10.49 12.22
CA GLY A 26 62.99 -9.78 11.86
C GLY A 26 62.75 -9.72 10.35
N LYS A 27 63.78 -9.34 9.56
CA LYS A 27 63.70 -9.32 8.09
C LYS A 27 63.41 -10.71 7.51
N LYS A 28 64.04 -11.75 8.06
CA LYS A 28 63.81 -13.12 7.60
C LYS A 28 62.40 -13.62 7.91
N TYR A 29 61.84 -13.28 9.07
CA TYR A 29 60.43 -13.56 9.36
C TYR A 29 59.48 -12.79 8.45
N GLU A 30 59.77 -11.52 8.15
CA GLU A 30 58.98 -10.69 7.24
C GLU A 30 58.98 -11.25 5.81
N THR A 31 60.15 -11.57 5.25
CA THR A 31 60.25 -12.21 3.93
C THR A 31 59.60 -13.60 3.88
N ALA A 32 59.67 -14.37 4.98
CA ALA A 32 58.95 -15.64 5.07
C ALA A 32 57.42 -15.42 5.07
N ALA A 33 56.93 -14.38 5.77
CA ALA A 33 55.52 -14.02 5.81
C ALA A 33 54.99 -13.58 4.44
N GLU A 34 55.74 -12.76 3.70
CA GLU A 34 55.41 -12.35 2.32
C GLU A 34 55.34 -13.57 1.38
N LEU A 35 56.26 -14.52 1.53
CA LEU A 35 56.29 -15.75 0.74
C LEU A 35 55.11 -16.67 1.05
N SER A 36 54.65 -16.76 2.31
CA SER A 36 53.44 -17.50 2.70
C SER A 36 52.16 -16.79 2.22
N GLU A 37 52.13 -15.46 2.24
CA GLU A 37 51.00 -14.65 1.74
C GLU A 37 50.80 -14.83 0.23
N GLN A 38 51.89 -14.79 -0.55
CA GLN A 38 51.85 -15.04 -2.00
C GLN A 38 51.34 -16.44 -2.38
N ARG A 39 51.36 -17.39 -1.44
CA ARG A 39 50.83 -18.75 -1.61
C ARG A 39 49.36 -18.88 -1.19
N GLY A 40 48.80 -17.85 -0.56
CA GLY A 40 47.44 -17.85 -0.03
C GLY A 40 47.31 -18.49 1.36
N ASP A 41 48.42 -18.76 2.06
CA ASP A 41 48.39 -19.22 3.45
C ASP A 41 48.36 -18.01 4.40
N ILE A 42 47.14 -17.50 4.60
CA ILE A 42 46.90 -16.26 5.36
C ILE A 42 47.17 -16.45 6.85
N GLU A 43 46.93 -17.64 7.40
CA GLU A 43 47.12 -17.92 8.83
C GLU A 43 48.61 -18.00 9.18
N GLU A 44 49.39 -18.76 8.40
CA GLU A 44 50.84 -18.85 8.60
C GLU A 44 51.52 -17.48 8.37
N SER A 45 51.11 -16.76 7.32
CA SER A 45 51.63 -15.41 7.05
C SER A 45 51.37 -14.44 8.21
N HIS A 46 50.16 -14.45 8.77
CA HIS A 46 49.79 -13.60 9.90
C HIS A 46 50.65 -13.90 11.16
N GLU A 47 50.86 -15.17 11.48
CA GLU A 47 51.74 -15.56 12.59
C GLU A 47 53.20 -15.11 12.38
N LEU A 48 53.72 -15.26 11.15
CA LEU A 48 55.08 -14.88 10.81
C LEU A 48 55.29 -13.36 10.85
N TYR A 49 54.33 -12.56 10.38
CA TYR A 49 54.39 -11.10 10.53
C TYR A 49 54.36 -10.68 12.00
N LEU A 50 53.53 -11.30 12.85
CA LEU A 50 53.55 -11.02 14.30
C LEU A 50 54.92 -11.34 14.93
N GLN A 51 55.53 -12.46 14.54
CA GLN A 51 56.88 -12.83 15.00
C GLN A 51 57.93 -11.83 14.51
N ALA A 52 57.84 -11.35 13.26
CA ALA A 52 58.72 -10.31 12.73
C ALA A 52 58.61 -9.02 13.56
N ALA A 53 57.39 -8.52 13.81
CA ALA A 53 57.15 -7.30 14.56
C ALA A 53 57.68 -7.37 16.01
N GLU A 54 57.46 -8.48 16.71
CA GLU A 54 58.00 -8.68 18.07
C GLU A 54 59.53 -8.79 18.08
N THR A 55 60.11 -9.40 17.04
CA THR A 55 61.57 -9.51 16.91
C THR A 55 62.21 -8.14 16.66
N TYR A 56 61.61 -7.31 15.80
CA TYR A 56 62.02 -5.92 15.60
C TYR A 56 61.90 -5.08 16.88
N LYS A 57 60.83 -5.25 17.68
CA LYS A 57 60.71 -4.57 18.98
C LYS A 57 61.84 -4.93 19.94
N LYS A 58 62.19 -6.22 20.03
CA LYS A 58 63.33 -6.68 20.85
C LYS A 58 64.65 -6.08 20.37
N ALA A 59 64.88 -6.06 19.05
CA ALA A 59 66.05 -5.40 18.46
C ALA A 59 66.11 -3.92 18.86
N ALA A 60 64.98 -3.23 18.80
CA ALA A 60 64.91 -1.83 19.18
C ALA A 60 65.20 -1.59 20.66
N GLU A 61 64.74 -2.46 21.55
CA GLU A 61 65.05 -2.40 22.98
C GLU A 61 66.54 -2.59 23.28
N GLU A 62 67.19 -3.51 22.58
CA GLU A 62 68.64 -3.75 22.69
C GLU A 62 69.46 -2.57 22.17
N PHE A 63 69.08 -2.00 21.01
CA PHE A 63 69.73 -0.79 20.52
C PHE A 63 69.50 0.39 21.45
N ARG A 64 68.31 0.51 22.06
CA ARG A 64 68.01 1.57 23.02
C ARG A 64 68.82 1.43 24.31
N SER A 65 68.99 0.21 24.83
CA SER A 65 69.83 -0.02 26.02
C SER A 65 71.30 0.32 25.75
N SER A 66 71.74 0.12 24.51
CA SER A 66 73.06 0.51 24.00
C SER A 66 73.17 1.98 23.56
N LYS A 67 72.13 2.80 23.80
CA LYS A 67 72.02 4.22 23.38
C LYS A 67 72.14 4.45 21.87
N SER A 68 71.97 3.42 21.05
CA SER A 68 71.93 3.54 19.59
C SER A 68 70.50 3.90 19.14
N TYR A 69 70.05 5.10 19.50
CA TYR A 69 68.65 5.51 19.33
C TYR A 69 68.20 5.55 17.88
N LYS A 70 69.08 5.92 16.93
CA LYS A 70 68.75 5.88 15.49
C LYS A 70 68.44 4.45 15.02
N SER A 71 69.22 3.47 15.45
CA SER A 71 68.98 2.06 15.12
C SER A 71 67.77 1.50 15.84
N ALA A 72 67.50 1.94 17.08
CA ALA A 72 66.27 1.62 17.79
C ALA A 72 65.03 2.14 17.04
N ALA A 73 65.08 3.39 16.57
CA ALA A 73 64.03 3.99 15.77
C ALA A 73 63.77 3.22 14.47
N ARG A 74 64.83 2.82 13.74
CA ARG A 74 64.69 2.00 12.51
C ARG A 74 63.93 0.70 12.77
N ASN A 75 64.28 -0.02 13.83
CA ASN A 75 63.64 -1.28 14.16
C ASN A 75 62.18 -1.07 14.64
N MET A 76 61.90 -0.02 15.42
CA MET A 76 60.52 0.32 15.80
C MET A 76 59.68 0.75 14.57
N CYS A 77 60.27 1.46 13.62
CA CYS A 77 59.67 1.78 12.33
C CYS A 77 59.32 0.53 11.52
N ALA A 78 60.22 -0.45 11.44
CA ALA A 78 59.97 -1.73 10.79
C ALA A 78 58.84 -2.51 11.50
N ALA A 79 58.84 -2.56 12.83
CA ALA A 79 57.72 -3.13 13.59
C ALA A 79 56.39 -2.41 13.29
N GLY A 80 56.41 -1.08 13.20
CA GLY A 80 55.25 -0.27 12.84
C GLY A 80 54.74 -0.52 11.42
N ASP A 81 55.63 -0.71 10.45
CA ASP A 81 55.29 -1.08 9.08
C ASP A 81 54.59 -2.46 9.06
N VAL A 82 55.16 -3.45 9.76
CA VAL A 82 54.57 -4.80 9.85
C VAL A 82 53.19 -4.78 10.55
N TYR A 83 53.04 -4.08 11.67
CA TYR A 83 51.72 -3.92 12.30
C TYR A 83 50.72 -3.19 11.40
N SER A 84 51.19 -2.25 10.56
CA SER A 84 50.34 -1.59 9.58
C SER A 84 49.89 -2.55 8.48
N THR A 85 50.76 -3.45 8.01
CA THR A 85 50.40 -4.52 7.06
C THR A 85 49.35 -5.45 7.64
N LEU A 86 49.44 -5.77 8.93
CA LEU A 86 48.46 -6.56 9.67
C LEU A 86 47.17 -5.80 10.03
N ALA A 87 47.03 -4.53 9.65
CA ALA A 87 45.93 -3.65 10.06
C ALA A 87 45.76 -3.51 11.59
N GLU A 88 46.82 -3.75 12.37
CA GLU A 88 46.85 -3.53 13.82
C GLU A 88 47.15 -2.05 14.16
N SER A 89 46.24 -1.15 13.76
CA SER A 89 46.45 0.30 13.79
C SER A 89 46.97 0.85 15.12
N GLN A 90 46.45 0.38 16.26
CA GLN A 90 46.87 0.87 17.57
C GLN A 90 48.32 0.48 17.92
N ARG A 91 48.75 -0.73 17.52
CA ARG A 91 50.12 -1.20 17.74
C ARG A 91 51.08 -0.53 16.76
N ALA A 92 50.67 -0.32 15.52
CA ALA A 92 51.43 0.47 14.54
C ALA A 92 51.66 1.91 15.04
N ILE A 93 50.60 2.60 15.49
CA ILE A 93 50.69 3.96 16.07
C ILE A 93 51.66 3.98 17.25
N SER A 94 51.56 3.02 18.18
CA SER A 94 52.45 2.94 19.34
C SER A 94 53.91 2.69 18.94
N ALA A 95 54.16 1.86 17.92
CA ALA A 95 55.50 1.57 17.43
C ALA A 95 56.13 2.79 16.75
N TYR A 96 55.39 3.48 15.87
CA TYR A 96 55.84 4.70 15.23
C TYR A 96 56.04 5.85 16.21
N GLU A 97 55.17 6.00 17.21
CA GLU A 97 55.37 6.98 18.28
C GLU A 97 56.67 6.71 19.03
N ARG A 98 56.96 5.44 19.34
CA ARG A 98 58.20 5.07 20.00
C ARG A 98 59.42 5.32 19.12
N ALA A 99 59.33 5.03 17.83
CA ALA A 99 60.37 5.36 16.86
C ALA A 99 60.63 6.87 16.76
N ALA A 100 59.57 7.70 16.77
CA ALA A 100 59.70 9.15 16.77
C ALA A 100 60.38 9.67 18.06
N GLN A 101 60.07 9.08 19.22
CA GLN A 101 60.77 9.39 20.47
C GLN A 101 62.26 9.02 20.41
N ASP A 102 62.59 7.84 19.88
CA ASP A 102 63.97 7.41 19.70
C ASP A 102 64.71 8.32 18.69
N LEU A 103 64.07 8.78 17.62
CA LEU A 103 64.65 9.76 16.69
C LEU A 103 64.93 11.12 17.34
N LEU A 104 64.04 11.60 18.21
CA LEU A 104 64.26 12.82 18.99
C LEU A 104 65.40 12.67 20.00
N ALA A 105 65.60 11.47 20.57
CA ALA A 105 66.76 11.21 21.39
C ALA A 105 68.06 11.21 20.56
N ALA A 106 68.02 10.59 19.38
CA ALA A 106 69.15 10.56 18.44
C ALA A 106 69.53 11.97 17.93
N SER A 107 68.56 12.86 17.71
CA SER A 107 68.84 14.23 17.29
C SER A 107 69.64 15.01 18.34
N GLY A 108 69.36 14.78 19.64
CA GLY A 108 70.05 15.41 20.74
C GLY A 108 71.57 15.11 20.76
N GLU A 109 71.98 13.92 20.35
CA GLU A 109 73.40 13.52 20.30
C GLU A 109 74.17 14.32 19.24
N HIS A 110 73.57 14.54 18.08
CA HIS A 110 74.18 15.32 17.00
C HIS A 110 74.29 16.82 17.35
N LEU A 111 73.43 17.32 18.24
CA LEU A 111 73.46 18.72 18.69
C LEU A 111 74.51 18.98 19.78
N MET A 112 75.18 17.95 20.31
CA MET A 112 76.22 18.11 21.33
C MET A 112 77.47 18.79 20.76
N TRP A 113 77.74 18.65 19.47
CA TRP A 113 79.00 19.05 18.83
C TRP A 113 78.99 20.48 18.27
N GLY A 114 77.82 21.07 18.01
CA GLY A 114 77.68 22.48 17.61
C GLY A 114 78.19 22.85 16.21
N GLU A 115 78.71 21.89 15.45
CA GLU A 115 79.16 22.08 14.06
C GLU A 115 77.97 22.16 13.09
N ASP A 116 78.10 22.92 12.00
CA ASP A 116 77.03 23.08 10.98
C ASP A 116 76.54 21.74 10.43
N ALA A 117 77.46 20.85 10.05
CA ALA A 117 77.11 19.54 9.51
C ALA A 117 76.36 18.65 10.53
N GLU A 118 76.77 18.67 11.80
CA GLU A 118 76.15 17.85 12.86
C GLU A 118 74.82 18.43 13.33
N THR A 119 74.73 19.76 13.48
CA THR A 119 73.47 20.44 13.80
C THR A 119 72.42 20.26 12.71
N LYS A 120 72.83 20.23 11.43
CA LYS A 120 71.95 19.89 10.31
C LYS A 120 71.41 18.46 10.38
N LYS A 121 72.24 17.48 10.76
CA LYS A 121 71.80 16.09 10.97
C LYS A 121 70.82 15.98 12.14
N GLY A 122 71.14 16.63 13.27
CA GLY A 122 70.26 16.68 14.43
C GLY A 122 68.89 17.29 14.11
N ALA A 123 68.88 18.45 13.44
CA ALA A 123 67.64 19.08 12.99
C ALA A 123 66.84 18.16 12.05
N ALA A 124 67.48 17.50 11.08
CA ALA A 124 66.80 16.60 10.17
C ALA A 124 66.11 15.43 10.89
N LEU A 125 66.78 14.79 11.86
CA LEU A 125 66.20 13.69 12.64
C LEU A 125 65.02 14.16 13.51
N ALA A 126 65.12 15.34 14.12
CA ALA A 126 64.05 15.90 14.95
C ALA A 126 62.81 16.28 14.14
N ILE A 127 63.00 16.82 12.94
CA ILE A 127 61.91 17.18 12.05
C ILE A 127 61.30 15.92 11.43
N ALA A 128 62.09 14.91 11.06
CA ALA A 128 61.56 13.61 10.65
C ALA A 128 60.69 12.97 11.74
N ALA A 129 61.13 13.00 13.01
CA ALA A 129 60.32 12.55 14.13
C ALA A 129 59.00 13.33 14.26
N SER A 130 59.04 14.65 14.06
CA SER A 130 57.84 15.50 14.10
C SER A 130 56.86 15.16 12.97
N MET A 131 57.37 14.87 11.77
CA MET A 131 56.56 14.40 10.64
C MET A 131 55.99 13.01 10.87
N MET A 132 56.69 12.13 11.59
CA MET A 132 56.13 10.83 12.03
C MET A 132 54.95 10.99 12.99
N TYR A 133 54.99 11.98 13.89
CA TYR A 133 53.84 12.32 14.73
C TYR A 133 52.65 12.81 13.89
N VAL A 134 52.90 13.64 12.87
CA VAL A 134 51.86 14.07 11.92
C VAL A 134 51.27 12.87 11.18
N MET A 135 52.13 11.98 10.67
CA MET A 135 51.73 10.76 9.96
C MET A 135 50.75 9.88 10.77
N ILE A 136 50.97 9.72 12.08
CA ILE A 136 50.10 8.90 12.94
C ILE A 136 48.85 9.63 13.45
N GLY A 137 48.53 10.81 12.91
CA GLY A 137 47.37 11.60 13.33
C GLY A 137 47.53 12.30 14.69
N LYS A 138 48.77 12.41 15.19
CA LYS A 138 49.13 13.22 16.38
C LYS A 138 49.78 14.54 15.93
N ASP A 139 49.18 15.20 14.95
CA ASP A 139 49.66 16.42 14.30
C ASP A 139 49.96 17.56 15.29
N ALA A 140 49.04 17.84 16.23
CA ALA A 140 49.24 18.86 17.25
C ALA A 140 50.46 18.58 18.13
N GLU A 141 50.72 17.31 18.45
CA GLU A 141 51.90 16.91 19.20
C GLU A 141 53.17 17.02 18.34
N GLY A 142 53.12 16.60 17.08
CA GLY A 142 54.23 16.71 16.12
C GLY A 142 54.68 18.15 15.92
N PHE A 143 53.75 19.07 15.63
CA PHE A 143 54.05 20.49 15.47
C PHE A 143 54.53 21.12 16.79
N ARG A 144 53.98 20.73 17.94
CA ARG A 144 54.46 21.19 19.26
C ARG A 144 55.89 20.72 19.54
N LYS A 145 56.24 19.47 19.23
CA LYS A 145 57.59 18.93 19.42
C LYS A 145 58.61 19.62 18.51
N ALA A 146 58.28 19.89 17.25
CA ALA A 146 59.13 20.67 16.36
C ALA A 146 59.41 22.09 16.91
N ARG A 147 58.37 22.78 17.41
CA ARG A 147 58.52 24.10 18.05
C ARG A 147 59.36 24.04 19.32
N THR A 148 59.12 23.05 20.17
CA THR A 148 59.86 22.87 21.43
C THR A 148 61.33 22.59 21.15
N PHE A 149 61.63 21.69 20.22
CA PHE A 149 63.00 21.40 19.78
C PHE A 149 63.72 22.65 19.26
N SER A 150 63.04 23.43 18.40
CA SER A 150 63.61 24.67 17.86
C SER A 150 63.90 25.71 18.96
N ALA A 151 63.02 25.80 19.97
CA ALA A 151 63.18 26.72 21.09
C ALA A 151 64.30 26.28 22.05
N GLU A 152 64.35 24.99 22.43
CA GLU A 152 65.36 24.45 23.35
C GLU A 152 66.78 24.49 22.78
N HIS A 153 66.91 24.46 21.44
CA HIS A 153 68.19 24.44 20.76
C HIS A 153 68.48 25.71 19.93
N ALA A 154 67.74 26.80 20.15
CA ALA A 154 67.84 28.04 19.36
C ALA A 154 69.29 28.59 19.26
N SER A 155 70.10 28.45 20.32
CA SER A 155 71.50 28.91 20.34
C SER A 155 72.43 28.10 19.42
N LYS A 156 72.03 26.88 19.03
CA LYS A 156 72.79 25.96 18.17
C LYS A 156 72.25 25.90 16.74
N LEU A 157 71.01 26.36 16.54
CA LEU A 157 70.30 26.34 15.25
C LEU A 157 70.43 27.71 14.54
N THR A 158 71.66 28.19 14.35
CA THR A 158 71.90 29.53 13.80
C THR A 158 72.19 29.54 12.31
N TYR A 159 72.50 28.39 11.73
CA TYR A 159 72.88 28.28 10.31
C TYR A 159 71.64 28.35 9.40
N PRO A 160 71.66 29.13 8.30
CA PRO A 160 70.48 29.35 7.47
C PRO A 160 69.81 28.07 6.94
N ALA A 161 70.59 27.07 6.52
CA ALA A 161 70.06 25.79 6.04
C ALA A 161 69.41 24.95 7.16
N VAL A 162 69.95 25.05 8.38
CA VAL A 162 69.41 24.37 9.56
C VAL A 162 68.10 25.03 10.00
N VAL A 163 68.06 26.37 10.00
CA VAL A 163 66.85 27.15 10.30
C VAL A 163 65.71 26.78 9.35
N ARG A 164 65.98 26.73 8.04
CA ARG A 164 64.97 26.34 7.05
C ARG A 164 64.40 24.95 7.31
N ILE A 165 65.24 23.96 7.61
CA ILE A 165 64.78 22.61 7.98
C ILE A 165 63.88 22.66 9.22
N THR A 166 64.27 23.39 10.26
CA THR A 166 63.48 23.48 11.50
C THR A 166 62.15 24.22 11.36
N GLN A 167 62.02 25.08 10.34
CA GLN A 167 60.80 25.84 10.07
C GLN A 167 59.76 25.07 9.27
N ILE A 168 60.12 23.97 8.60
CA ILE A 168 59.20 23.19 7.74
C ILE A 168 57.89 22.85 8.47
N PRO A 169 57.88 22.28 9.70
CA PRO A 169 56.62 21.96 10.37
C PRO A 169 55.79 23.20 10.73
N GLN A 170 56.44 24.33 11.02
CA GLN A 170 55.73 25.59 11.31
C GLN A 170 55.08 26.16 10.05
N GLN A 171 55.78 26.11 8.92
CA GLN A 171 55.23 26.53 7.62
C GLN A 171 54.06 25.64 7.22
N ILE A 172 54.17 24.32 7.39
CA ILE A 172 53.07 23.38 7.16
C ILE A 172 51.88 23.70 8.08
N GLN A 173 52.11 23.86 9.38
CA GLN A 173 51.05 24.17 10.34
C GLN A 173 50.34 25.48 9.97
N SER A 174 51.12 26.55 9.71
CA SER A 174 50.56 27.84 9.32
C SER A 174 49.76 27.72 8.03
N ALA A 175 50.25 26.98 7.03
CA ALA A 175 49.55 26.78 5.77
C ALA A 175 48.25 25.97 5.93
N ILE A 176 48.20 25.01 6.86
CA ILE A 176 46.97 24.28 7.21
C ILE A 176 45.98 25.20 7.95
N GLU A 177 46.47 26.06 8.84
CA GLU A 177 45.64 26.99 9.61
C GLU A 177 45.06 28.11 8.72
N SER A 178 45.86 28.64 7.79
CA SER A 178 45.45 29.67 6.84
C SER A 178 44.85 29.14 5.54
N VAL A 179 44.86 27.82 5.34
CA VAL A 179 44.44 27.15 4.09
C VAL A 179 45.17 27.74 2.86
N ASP A 180 46.49 27.91 2.97
CA ASP A 180 47.33 28.48 1.91
C ASP A 180 48.15 27.40 1.19
N ILE A 181 47.70 27.03 -0.01
CA ILE A 181 48.35 26.02 -0.85
C ILE A 181 49.75 26.47 -1.29
N SER A 182 49.96 27.76 -1.53
CA SER A 182 51.25 28.28 -2.00
C SER A 182 52.32 28.18 -0.91
N SER A 183 51.95 28.53 0.32
CA SER A 183 52.79 28.36 1.51
C SER A 183 53.07 26.89 1.79
N PHE A 184 52.09 26.01 1.64
CA PHE A 184 52.28 24.58 1.80
C PHE A 184 53.19 23.97 0.74
N SER A 185 52.98 24.31 -0.54
CA SER A 185 53.82 23.84 -1.65
C SER A 185 55.29 24.27 -1.47
N SER A 186 55.49 25.48 -0.94
CA SER A 186 56.83 25.96 -0.57
C SER A 186 57.45 25.13 0.56
N ALA A 187 56.67 24.82 1.60
CA ALA A 187 57.11 23.99 2.73
C ALA A 187 57.38 22.53 2.31
N GLU A 188 56.54 21.98 1.44
CA GLU A 188 56.70 20.65 0.84
C GLU A 188 57.98 20.57 0.00
N THR A 189 58.22 21.58 -0.83
CA THR A 189 59.45 21.69 -1.62
C THR A 189 60.68 21.75 -0.71
N ALA A 190 60.63 22.52 0.38
CA ALA A 190 61.70 22.58 1.38
C ALA A 190 61.92 21.22 2.08
N ALA A 191 60.84 20.47 2.36
CA ALA A 191 60.93 19.12 2.92
C ALA A 191 61.60 18.12 1.96
N VAL A 192 61.23 18.15 0.68
CA VAL A 192 61.80 17.26 -0.33
C VAL A 192 63.25 17.61 -0.64
N THR A 193 63.58 18.89 -0.76
CA THR A 193 64.91 19.33 -1.21
C THR A 193 65.93 19.42 -0.07
N GLU A 194 65.55 19.96 1.08
CA GLU A 194 66.48 20.25 2.18
C GLU A 194 66.46 19.18 3.27
N LEU A 195 65.27 18.76 3.71
CA LEU A 195 65.14 17.78 4.80
C LEU A 195 65.55 16.37 4.35
N LYS A 196 65.08 15.87 3.20
CA LYS A 196 65.51 14.54 2.71
C LYS A 196 67.01 14.49 2.43
N SER A 197 67.57 15.53 1.81
CA SER A 197 69.02 15.63 1.62
C SER A 197 69.78 15.59 2.94
N ALA A 198 69.28 16.27 3.98
CA ALA A 198 69.88 16.24 5.30
C ALA A 198 69.75 14.86 5.98
N LEU A 199 68.66 14.12 5.76
CA LEU A 199 68.49 12.74 6.23
C LEU A 199 69.47 11.78 5.56
N THR A 200 69.69 11.90 4.25
CA THR A 200 70.72 11.11 3.54
C THR A 200 72.10 11.38 4.13
N ASN A 201 72.45 12.66 4.37
CA ASN A 201 73.71 13.03 5.00
C ASN A 201 73.85 12.53 6.46
N ALA A 202 72.73 12.27 7.15
CA ALA A 202 72.69 11.69 8.49
C ALA A 202 72.75 10.15 8.48
N ASN A 203 72.92 9.51 7.31
CA ASN A 203 72.75 8.07 7.12
C ASN A 203 71.41 7.60 7.69
N ALA A 204 70.33 8.31 7.33
CA ALA A 204 68.98 8.16 7.87
C ALA A 204 67.92 8.25 6.74
N GLU A 205 68.30 7.91 5.51
CA GLU A 205 67.43 8.00 4.32
C GLU A 205 66.17 7.14 4.43
N ASP A 206 66.23 6.02 5.17
CA ASP A 206 65.12 5.12 5.44
C ASP A 206 63.91 5.82 6.07
N PHE A 207 64.11 6.95 6.75
CA PHE A 207 63.03 7.72 7.37
C PHE A 207 62.31 8.67 6.40
N SER A 208 62.85 8.88 5.20
CA SER A 208 62.27 9.78 4.18
C SER A 208 60.85 9.38 3.81
N LYS A 209 60.56 8.07 3.77
CA LYS A 209 59.21 7.56 3.49
C LYS A 209 58.17 7.98 4.54
N TYR A 210 58.57 8.16 5.81
CA TYR A 210 57.66 8.63 6.85
C TYR A 210 57.47 10.14 6.81
N VAL A 211 58.49 10.88 6.36
CA VAL A 211 58.34 12.31 6.05
C VAL A 211 57.31 12.50 4.94
N ASP A 212 57.38 11.69 3.88
CA ASP A 212 56.41 11.72 2.77
C ASP A 212 54.99 11.43 3.25
N LYS A 213 54.79 10.33 3.99
CA LYS A 213 53.49 10.02 4.60
C LYS A 213 52.98 11.14 5.53
N GLY A 214 53.88 11.80 6.25
CA GLY A 214 53.54 12.96 7.08
C GLY A 214 53.10 14.18 6.26
N LEU A 215 53.75 14.44 5.11
CA LEU A 215 53.34 15.49 4.17
C LEU A 215 51.99 15.17 3.52
N ASP A 216 51.76 13.90 3.16
CA ASP A 216 50.49 13.45 2.61
C ASP A 216 49.34 13.66 3.60
N MET A 217 49.53 13.26 4.86
CA MET A 217 48.57 13.52 5.94
C MET A 217 48.33 15.03 6.13
N ALA A 218 49.39 15.84 6.10
CA ALA A 218 49.27 17.30 6.18
C ALA A 218 48.48 17.89 4.99
N ARG A 219 48.63 17.31 3.80
CA ARG A 219 47.85 17.69 2.60
C ARG A 219 46.38 17.30 2.76
N GLU A 220 46.09 16.13 3.31
CA GLU A 220 44.73 15.70 3.63
C GLU A 220 44.06 16.60 4.67
N MET A 221 44.80 16.99 5.72
CA MET A 221 44.32 17.95 6.71
C MET A 221 43.96 19.30 6.10
N MET A 222 44.77 19.80 5.16
CA MET A 222 44.47 21.05 4.47
C MET A 222 43.25 20.90 3.55
N ARG A 223 43.16 19.80 2.78
CA ARG A 223 41.98 19.52 1.95
C ARG A 223 40.71 19.42 2.78
N GLY A 224 40.77 18.80 3.96
CA GLY A 224 39.63 18.71 4.88
C GLY A 224 39.17 20.07 5.43
N LYS A 225 40.02 21.09 5.41
CA LYS A 225 39.68 22.47 5.80
C LYS A 225 39.27 23.36 4.62
N LEU A 226 39.44 22.90 3.38
CA LEU A 226 39.09 23.66 2.20
C LEU A 226 37.56 23.73 2.06
N LYS A 227 37.00 24.90 2.30
CA LYS A 227 35.57 25.17 2.11
C LYS A 227 35.33 25.52 0.64
N VAL A 228 34.66 24.63 -0.09
CA VAL A 228 34.40 24.80 -1.53
C VAL A 228 32.98 25.38 -1.73
N PRO A 229 32.82 26.50 -2.45
CA PRO A 229 31.50 26.99 -2.85
C PRO A 229 30.82 26.01 -3.83
N LYS A 230 29.50 25.86 -3.72
CA LYS A 230 28.71 25.02 -4.64
C LYS A 230 27.45 25.75 -5.03
N LEU A 231 27.53 26.47 -6.14
CA LEU A 231 26.39 27.22 -6.68
C LEU A 231 25.43 26.28 -7.42
N ALA A 232 24.16 26.41 -7.10
CA ALA A 232 23.05 25.85 -7.87
C ALA A 232 22.10 26.98 -8.22
N GLY A 233 21.32 26.81 -9.28
CA GLY A 233 20.29 27.77 -9.61
C GLY A 233 19.04 27.11 -10.14
N GLN A 234 17.95 27.86 -10.08
CA GLN A 234 16.67 27.51 -10.64
C GLN A 234 16.16 28.68 -11.48
N LEU A 235 15.67 28.37 -12.67
CA LEU A 235 14.93 29.31 -13.49
C LEU A 235 13.44 29.17 -13.15
N ASP A 236 12.81 30.31 -12.89
CA ASP A 236 11.38 30.48 -12.72
C ASP A 236 10.89 31.26 -13.94
N LEU A 237 10.26 30.53 -14.86
CA LEU A 237 9.76 31.03 -16.14
C LEU A 237 8.22 31.03 -16.12
N PRO A 238 7.59 32.04 -16.73
CA PRO A 238 6.14 32.09 -16.85
C PRO A 238 5.64 31.04 -17.86
N VAL A 239 4.59 30.32 -17.49
CA VAL A 239 4.10 29.13 -18.21
C VAL A 239 3.14 29.47 -19.36
N ASP A 240 2.41 30.59 -19.29
CA ASP A 240 1.38 30.98 -20.29
C ASP A 240 1.45 32.49 -20.54
N MET A 241 2.05 32.86 -21.68
CA MET A 241 2.26 34.25 -22.06
C MET A 241 1.88 34.46 -23.52
N THR A 242 1.38 35.65 -23.83
CA THR A 242 1.09 36.05 -25.21
C THR A 242 2.24 36.85 -25.82
N PHE A 243 2.31 36.91 -27.15
CA PHE A 243 3.33 37.71 -27.85
C PHE A 243 3.28 39.22 -27.52
N THR A 244 2.13 39.73 -27.08
CA THR A 244 1.91 41.16 -26.80
C THR A 244 2.28 41.55 -25.36
N GLU A 245 2.32 40.59 -24.44
CA GLU A 245 2.57 40.82 -23.02
C GLU A 245 4.08 40.88 -22.70
N VAL A 246 4.39 41.67 -21.67
CA VAL A 246 5.73 41.79 -21.10
C VAL A 246 5.79 40.85 -19.91
N PHE A 247 6.83 40.01 -19.81
CA PHE A 247 6.89 38.97 -18.79
C PHE A 247 8.22 38.91 -18.03
N PRO A 248 8.18 38.63 -16.72
CA PRO A 248 9.38 38.49 -15.92
C PRO A 248 10.00 37.10 -16.09
N ILE A 249 11.32 37.04 -16.23
CA ILE A 249 12.15 35.85 -16.13
C ILE A 249 12.94 35.99 -14.84
N ARG A 250 12.82 35.02 -13.94
CA ARG A 250 13.51 35.02 -12.65
C ARG A 250 14.50 33.87 -12.57
N ALA A 251 15.72 34.16 -12.14
CA ALA A 251 16.70 33.14 -11.75
C ALA A 251 17.01 33.28 -10.27
N VAL A 252 16.90 32.17 -9.54
CA VAL A 252 17.31 32.09 -8.14
C VAL A 252 18.58 31.26 -8.08
N ILE A 253 19.70 31.88 -7.72
CA ILE A 253 20.99 31.22 -7.49
C ILE A 253 21.20 31.10 -5.99
N PHE A 254 21.69 29.96 -5.54
CA PHE A 254 21.94 29.69 -4.14
C PHE A 254 23.24 28.93 -3.95
N ASN A 255 23.98 29.30 -2.91
CA ASN A 255 25.22 28.65 -2.56
C ASN A 255 24.96 27.54 -1.51
N ASN A 256 25.00 26.29 -1.96
CA ASN A 256 24.91 25.11 -1.10
C ASN A 256 26.26 24.66 -0.55
N GLY A 257 27.35 25.31 -0.94
CA GLY A 257 28.68 25.00 -0.44
C GLY A 257 28.97 25.68 0.89
N ASP A 258 29.99 25.18 1.58
CA ASP A 258 30.47 25.75 2.83
C ASP A 258 31.41 26.96 2.60
N GLY A 259 31.83 27.18 1.36
CA GLY A 259 32.77 28.23 0.94
C GLY A 259 32.08 29.45 0.31
N ASP A 260 32.76 30.58 0.33
CA ASP A 260 32.33 31.81 -0.34
C ASP A 260 32.61 31.72 -1.84
N ALA A 261 31.60 32.01 -2.67
CA ALA A 261 31.81 32.25 -4.09
C ALA A 261 32.18 33.72 -4.28
N SER A 262 33.38 33.98 -4.78
CA SER A 262 33.89 35.32 -5.05
C SER A 262 33.84 35.64 -6.55
N ALA A 263 33.86 36.93 -6.91
CA ALA A 263 33.88 37.40 -8.31
C ALA A 263 32.85 36.70 -9.21
N LEU A 264 31.60 36.66 -8.74
CA LEU A 264 30.50 36.02 -9.44
C LEU A 264 30.11 36.87 -10.66
N SER A 265 30.31 36.36 -11.87
CA SER A 265 29.85 36.96 -13.13
C SER A 265 28.70 36.14 -13.68
N LEU A 266 27.60 36.77 -14.03
CA LEU A 266 26.35 36.13 -14.46
C LEU A 266 25.92 36.74 -15.78
N LYS A 267 25.60 35.92 -16.77
CA LYS A 267 25.23 36.33 -18.12
C LYS A 267 24.02 35.56 -18.62
N TRP A 268 22.98 36.29 -18.98
CA TRP A 268 21.79 35.77 -19.64
C TRP A 268 22.06 35.50 -21.12
N ILE A 269 21.66 34.32 -21.60
CA ILE A 269 21.66 33.92 -23.00
C ILE A 269 20.20 33.62 -23.36
N ILE A 270 19.66 34.39 -24.29
CA ILE A 270 18.26 34.38 -24.70
C ILE A 270 18.19 34.17 -26.21
N ASP A 271 17.22 33.39 -26.68
CA ASP A 271 17.01 33.09 -28.09
C ASP A 271 16.70 34.33 -28.97
N GLU A 272 17.06 34.20 -30.26
CA GLU A 272 16.81 35.20 -31.30
C GLU A 272 15.29 35.40 -31.52
N GLY A 273 14.75 36.46 -30.91
CA GLY A 273 13.33 36.83 -31.03
C GLY A 273 12.72 37.44 -29.78
N LEU A 274 13.48 37.52 -28.68
CA LEU A 274 13.09 38.23 -27.46
C LEU A 274 13.87 39.54 -27.31
N THR A 275 13.17 40.60 -26.92
CA THR A 275 13.74 41.89 -26.54
C THR A 275 13.61 42.07 -25.04
N ILE A 276 14.71 42.44 -24.39
CA ILE A 276 14.72 42.74 -22.96
C ILE A 276 14.23 44.17 -22.79
N VAL A 277 13.15 44.33 -22.02
CA VAL A 277 12.52 45.61 -21.73
C VAL A 277 13.16 46.25 -20.49
N ASP A 278 13.46 45.43 -19.48
CA ASP A 278 14.09 45.87 -18.24
C ASP A 278 14.98 44.75 -17.65
N GLY A 279 16.04 45.13 -16.94
CA GLY A 279 17.01 44.22 -16.33
C GLY A 279 18.40 44.21 -16.99
N GLN A 280 19.39 43.70 -16.24
CA GLN A 280 20.78 43.59 -16.69
C GLN A 280 21.06 42.22 -17.32
N ILE A 281 21.63 42.21 -18.53
CA ILE A 281 22.05 40.99 -19.24
C ILE A 281 23.27 40.36 -18.55
N GLU A 282 24.17 41.21 -18.06
CA GLU A 282 25.37 40.82 -17.33
C GLU A 282 25.34 41.46 -15.93
N SER A 283 25.58 40.65 -14.91
CA SER A 283 25.63 41.10 -13.51
C SER A 283 26.89 40.56 -12.86
N GLU A 284 27.61 41.44 -12.17
CA GLU A 284 28.80 41.09 -11.40
C GLU A 284 28.53 41.32 -9.91
N LEU A 285 28.81 40.29 -9.10
CA LEU A 285 28.66 40.33 -7.66
C LEU A 285 30.00 39.99 -6.99
N PRO A 286 30.42 40.78 -5.99
CA PRO A 286 31.71 40.58 -5.36
C PRO A 286 31.78 39.27 -4.59
N ARG A 287 30.68 38.85 -3.96
CA ARG A 287 30.62 37.66 -3.11
C ARG A 287 29.20 37.14 -2.94
N LEU A 288 29.06 35.81 -2.85
CA LEU A 288 27.87 35.11 -2.37
C LEU A 288 28.27 34.12 -1.26
N GLY A 289 27.81 34.39 -0.04
CA GLY A 289 28.13 33.60 1.15
C GLY A 289 27.42 32.23 1.17
N PRO A 290 27.85 31.33 2.07
CA PRO A 290 27.22 30.02 2.24
C PRO A 290 25.77 30.17 2.71
N GLY A 291 24.83 29.49 2.05
CA GLY A 291 23.40 29.56 2.33
C GLY A 291 22.69 30.83 1.87
N GLU A 292 23.42 31.79 1.27
CA GLU A 292 22.82 32.98 0.69
C GLU A 292 22.13 32.67 -0.64
N ARG A 293 21.08 33.45 -0.93
CA ARG A 293 20.29 33.36 -2.16
C ARG A 293 20.36 34.69 -2.89
N LEU A 294 20.59 34.59 -4.19
CA LEU A 294 20.54 35.71 -5.12
C LEU A 294 19.36 35.50 -6.05
N THR A 295 18.47 36.48 -6.12
CA THR A 295 17.39 36.50 -7.11
C THR A 295 17.71 37.55 -8.16
N LEU A 296 17.83 37.11 -9.40
CA LEU A 296 17.92 37.97 -10.58
C LEU A 296 16.57 37.97 -11.27
N GLU A 297 16.09 39.15 -11.63
CA GLU A 297 14.86 39.33 -12.39
C GLU A 297 15.15 40.18 -13.61
N MET A 298 14.64 39.76 -14.75
CA MET A 298 14.62 40.53 -15.99
C MET A 298 13.24 40.47 -16.61
N THR A 299 12.90 41.45 -17.42
CA THR A 299 11.61 41.51 -18.10
C THR A 299 11.81 41.49 -19.60
N ALA A 300 11.20 40.53 -20.28
CA ALA A 300 11.33 40.32 -21.71
C ALA A 300 9.99 40.48 -22.43
N LYS A 301 10.05 40.77 -23.73
CA LYS A 301 8.92 40.84 -24.65
C LYS A 301 9.30 40.21 -25.98
N SER A 302 8.33 39.62 -26.69
CA SER A 302 8.54 39.21 -28.08
C SER A 302 8.89 40.41 -28.97
N SER A 303 9.91 40.25 -29.81
CA SER A 303 10.33 41.27 -30.79
C SER A 303 9.40 41.36 -32.00
N GLN A 304 8.52 40.37 -32.20
CA GLN A 304 7.58 40.31 -33.33
C GLN A 304 6.19 39.87 -32.86
N ASP A 305 5.15 40.53 -33.38
CA ASP A 305 3.77 40.05 -33.28
C ASP A 305 3.63 38.89 -34.30
N MET A 306 3.92 37.68 -33.85
CA MET A 306 3.81 36.47 -34.66
C MET A 306 2.47 35.79 -34.39
N SER A 307 1.98 35.02 -35.35
CA SER A 307 0.80 34.16 -35.20
C SER A 307 1.22 32.70 -35.02
N GLY A 308 0.77 32.04 -33.95
CA GLY A 308 0.93 30.61 -33.71
C GLY A 308 1.44 30.26 -32.32
N GLU A 309 2.28 29.22 -32.24
CA GLU A 309 2.95 28.75 -31.03
C GLU A 309 4.45 28.74 -31.30
N ARG A 310 5.25 29.36 -30.44
CA ARG A 310 6.71 29.37 -30.58
C ARG A 310 7.39 29.13 -29.24
N GLU A 311 8.33 28.20 -29.24
CA GLU A 311 9.21 27.87 -28.13
C GLU A 311 10.41 28.82 -28.13
N TYR A 312 10.78 29.30 -26.94
CA TYR A 312 11.98 30.09 -26.69
C TYR A 312 12.78 29.45 -25.56
N GLU A 313 14.09 29.41 -25.71
CA GLU A 313 15.02 28.95 -24.69
C GLU A 313 15.71 30.11 -23.97
N VAL A 314 15.84 29.97 -22.64
CA VAL A 314 16.60 30.88 -21.79
C VAL A 314 17.59 30.10 -20.95
N VAL A 315 18.84 30.57 -20.97
CA VAL A 315 19.94 29.99 -20.22
C VAL A 315 20.65 31.10 -19.46
N LEU A 316 20.93 30.87 -18.18
CA LEU A 316 21.82 31.71 -17.39
C LEU A 316 23.17 31.01 -17.24
N ARG A 317 24.25 31.63 -17.70
CA ARG A 317 25.61 31.16 -17.46
C ARG A 317 26.26 32.01 -16.39
N GLY A 318 26.95 31.37 -15.46
CA GLY A 318 27.71 32.05 -14.44
C GLY A 318 29.14 31.53 -14.34
N SER A 319 30.05 32.39 -13.90
CA SER A 319 31.39 32.02 -13.44
C SER A 319 31.62 32.58 -12.04
N TYR A 320 32.36 31.85 -11.20
CA TYR A 320 32.75 32.27 -9.86
C TYR A 320 34.13 31.75 -9.52
N SER A 321 34.81 32.41 -8.60
CA SER A 321 36.05 31.94 -8.02
C SER A 321 35.85 31.43 -6.59
N ASP A 322 36.65 30.44 -6.21
CA ASP A 322 36.78 30.02 -4.81
C ASP A 322 37.80 30.90 -4.05
N MET A 323 38.03 30.61 -2.77
CA MET A 323 39.06 31.28 -1.96
C MET A 323 40.49 31.12 -2.51
N LEU A 324 40.70 30.19 -3.45
CA LEU A 324 41.98 29.93 -4.09
C LEU A 324 42.09 30.61 -5.47
N ASN A 325 41.13 31.46 -5.84
CA ASN A 325 41.00 32.07 -7.17
C ASN A 325 40.88 31.05 -8.32
N SER A 326 40.45 29.82 -8.03
CA SER A 326 40.11 28.84 -9.07
C SER A 326 38.76 29.21 -9.67
N GLU A 327 38.73 29.41 -10.99
CA GLU A 327 37.50 29.76 -11.71
C GLU A 327 36.66 28.51 -12.01
N TYR A 328 35.38 28.59 -11.65
CA TYR A 328 34.36 27.59 -11.92
C TYR A 328 33.26 28.23 -12.75
N SER A 329 32.67 27.46 -13.66
CA SER A 329 31.48 27.88 -14.42
C SER A 329 30.29 27.01 -14.06
N PHE A 330 29.10 27.59 -14.09
CA PHE A 330 27.85 26.89 -13.91
C PHE A 330 26.81 27.40 -14.90
N GLN A 331 25.82 26.56 -15.19
CA GLN A 331 24.72 26.89 -16.05
C GLN A 331 23.41 26.57 -15.33
N VAL A 332 22.46 27.48 -15.43
CA VAL A 332 21.07 27.29 -15.00
C VAL A 332 20.20 27.30 -16.25
N GLY A 333 19.50 26.19 -16.51
CA GLY A 333 18.73 25.99 -17.74
C GLY A 333 19.43 25.09 -18.76
N PRO A 334 18.74 24.72 -19.85
CA PRO A 334 17.74 25.53 -20.55
C PRO A 334 16.37 25.50 -19.89
N GLY A 335 15.80 26.69 -19.66
CA GLY A 335 14.38 26.83 -19.38
C GLY A 335 13.68 27.17 -20.68
N THR A 336 12.75 26.33 -21.12
CA THR A 336 11.94 26.57 -22.30
C THR A 336 10.59 27.11 -21.88
N PHE A 337 10.10 28.13 -22.59
CA PHE A 337 8.73 28.60 -22.43
C PHE A 337 8.11 28.85 -23.81
N ILE A 338 6.78 28.80 -23.83
CA ILE A 338 6.00 28.82 -25.07
C ILE A 338 5.18 30.11 -25.10
N LEU A 339 5.36 30.90 -26.15
CA LEU A 339 4.49 32.04 -26.44
C LEU A 339 3.39 31.63 -27.43
N ARG A 340 2.16 32.09 -27.16
CA ARG A 340 0.97 31.80 -27.98
C ARG A 340 0.19 33.06 -28.32
N ASP A 341 -0.70 32.97 -29.32
CA ASP A 341 -1.60 34.07 -29.71
C ASP A 341 -2.70 34.34 -28.68
N PHE A 342 -3.05 33.35 -27.87
CA PHE A 342 -4.13 33.42 -26.88
C PHE A 342 -3.70 32.74 -25.58
N LYS A 343 -4.26 33.18 -24.45
CA LYS A 343 -4.05 32.56 -23.15
C LYS A 343 -4.74 31.21 -23.08
N MET A 344 -3.95 30.15 -22.92
CA MET A 344 -4.51 28.80 -22.80
C MET A 344 -5.35 28.67 -21.53
N THR A 345 -4.96 29.36 -20.45
CA THR A 345 -5.71 29.46 -19.20
C THR A 345 -7.15 29.92 -19.43
N GLU A 346 -7.36 31.01 -20.18
CA GLU A 346 -8.70 31.56 -20.45
C GLU A 346 -9.53 30.61 -21.33
N LYS A 347 -8.90 29.99 -22.34
CA LYS A 347 -9.58 29.03 -23.20
C LYS A 347 -10.04 27.79 -22.43
N LEU A 348 -9.18 27.24 -21.57
CA LEU A 348 -9.53 26.06 -20.77
C LEU A 348 -10.61 26.38 -19.74
N LEU A 349 -10.61 27.57 -19.14
CA LEU A 349 -11.70 28.01 -18.25
C LEU A 349 -13.03 28.12 -19.01
N HIS A 350 -13.01 28.70 -20.20
CA HIS A 350 -14.20 28.76 -21.06
C HIS A 350 -14.71 27.37 -21.44
N ASP A 351 -13.82 26.45 -21.82
CA ASP A 351 -14.17 25.06 -22.14
C ASP A 351 -14.79 24.36 -20.91
N ILE A 352 -14.27 24.57 -19.70
CA ILE A 352 -14.86 24.05 -18.45
C ILE A 352 -16.27 24.57 -18.25
N ASP A 353 -16.50 25.88 -18.39
CA ASP A 353 -17.82 26.49 -18.19
C ASP A 353 -18.86 25.94 -19.19
N VAL A 354 -18.46 25.76 -20.45
CA VAL A 354 -19.32 25.13 -21.48
C VAL A 354 -19.65 23.69 -21.10
N THR A 355 -18.67 22.90 -20.66
CA THR A 355 -18.88 21.51 -20.28
C THR A 355 -19.71 21.38 -19.00
N GLU A 356 -19.54 22.28 -18.03
CA GLU A 356 -20.34 22.36 -16.80
C GLU A 356 -21.81 22.67 -17.12
N ALA A 357 -22.06 23.62 -18.04
CA ALA A 357 -23.42 23.91 -18.52
C ALA A 357 -24.06 22.70 -19.21
N ARG A 358 -23.31 21.97 -20.06
CA ARG A 358 -23.80 20.73 -20.70
C ARG A 358 -24.12 19.64 -19.67
N LEU A 359 -23.27 19.46 -18.66
CA LEU A 359 -23.49 18.49 -17.59
C LEU A 359 -24.75 18.82 -16.78
N SER A 360 -25.02 20.10 -16.50
CA SER A 360 -26.24 20.52 -15.82
C SER A 360 -27.51 20.20 -16.62
N LEU A 361 -27.46 20.37 -17.95
CA LEU A 361 -28.57 19.97 -18.83
C LEU A 361 -28.76 18.45 -18.82
N LEU A 362 -27.67 17.68 -18.88
CA LEU A 362 -27.73 16.21 -18.80
C LEU A 362 -28.32 15.71 -17.49
N ARG A 363 -27.96 16.31 -16.34
CA ARG A 363 -28.57 15.95 -15.05
C ARG A 363 -30.09 16.12 -15.08
N SER A 364 -30.56 17.22 -15.65
CA SER A 364 -32.02 17.45 -15.82
C SER A 364 -32.66 16.39 -16.73
N SER A 365 -31.97 15.98 -17.79
CA SER A 365 -32.42 14.89 -18.68
C SER A 365 -32.41 13.52 -17.99
N ILE A 366 -31.42 13.23 -17.12
CA ILE A 366 -31.34 11.99 -16.33
C ILE A 366 -32.54 11.87 -15.40
N GLU A 367 -32.90 12.95 -14.69
CA GLU A 367 -34.06 12.98 -13.78
C GLU A 367 -35.39 12.67 -14.49
N ILE A 368 -35.52 13.06 -15.76
CA ILE A 368 -36.74 12.86 -16.57
C ILE A 368 -36.72 11.50 -17.29
N SER A 369 -35.55 10.89 -17.43
CA SER A 369 -35.38 9.66 -18.22
C SER A 369 -35.95 8.41 -17.53
N SER A 370 -36.20 7.37 -18.33
CA SER A 370 -36.62 6.05 -17.83
C SER A 370 -35.44 5.19 -17.33
N PHE A 371 -34.22 5.72 -17.28
CA PHE A 371 -33.06 5.04 -16.71
C PHE A 371 -33.09 5.00 -15.17
N GLU A 372 -32.18 4.24 -14.55
CA GLU A 372 -31.91 4.36 -13.12
C GLU A 372 -31.08 5.62 -12.87
N THR A 373 -31.59 6.51 -12.01
CA THR A 373 -30.96 7.81 -11.76
C THR A 373 -29.68 7.68 -10.93
N GLU A 374 -29.65 6.81 -9.93
CA GLU A 374 -28.54 6.70 -8.96
C GLU A 374 -27.16 6.39 -9.59
N PRO A 375 -27.01 5.48 -10.58
CA PRO A 375 -25.73 5.26 -11.25
C PRO A 375 -25.31 6.42 -12.14
N LEU A 376 -26.25 7.03 -12.85
CA LEU A 376 -25.98 8.15 -13.77
C LEU A 376 -25.64 9.43 -13.01
N ASP A 377 -26.31 9.69 -11.88
CA ASP A 377 -25.99 10.80 -10.98
C ASP A 377 -24.59 10.67 -10.38
N ARG A 378 -24.18 9.45 -9.98
CA ARG A 378 -22.81 9.19 -9.51
C ARG A 378 -21.76 9.50 -10.58
N ILE A 379 -22.02 9.14 -11.83
CA ILE A 379 -21.13 9.50 -12.95
C ILE A 379 -21.11 11.02 -13.12
N ALA A 380 -22.27 11.68 -13.09
CA ALA A 380 -22.35 13.14 -13.22
C ALA A 380 -21.69 13.89 -12.04
N GLU A 381 -21.67 13.33 -10.83
CA GLU A 381 -20.90 13.84 -9.69
C GLU A 381 -19.41 13.68 -9.90
N GLY A 382 -18.94 12.50 -10.32
CA GLY A 382 -17.53 12.26 -10.63
C GLY A 382 -17.01 13.18 -11.74
N VAL A 383 -17.84 13.46 -12.76
CA VAL A 383 -17.51 14.43 -13.81
C VAL A 383 -17.39 15.86 -13.27
N SER A 384 -18.30 16.27 -12.38
CA SER A 384 -18.25 17.61 -11.75
C SER A 384 -17.02 17.75 -10.84
N GLU A 385 -16.67 16.72 -10.08
CA GLU A 385 -15.45 16.69 -9.27
C GLU A 385 -14.18 16.77 -10.15
N ALA A 386 -14.17 16.06 -11.28
CA ALA A 386 -13.09 16.14 -12.25
C ALA A 386 -12.93 17.55 -12.83
N LEU A 387 -14.02 18.24 -13.19
CA LEU A 387 -13.98 19.63 -13.65
C LEU A 387 -13.45 20.59 -12.58
N ASN A 388 -13.86 20.42 -11.32
CA ASN A 388 -13.32 21.21 -10.20
C ASN A 388 -11.83 20.98 -9.99
N LYS A 389 -11.37 19.74 -10.15
CA LYS A 389 -9.94 19.43 -10.13
C LYS A 389 -9.21 20.07 -11.30
N THR A 390 -9.79 20.09 -12.50
CA THR A 390 -9.24 20.85 -13.64
C THR A 390 -9.05 22.33 -13.31
N LYS A 391 -10.02 22.97 -12.65
CA LYS A 391 -9.90 24.40 -12.26
C LYS A 391 -8.67 24.63 -11.37
N ARG A 392 -8.41 23.73 -10.42
CA ARG A 392 -7.18 23.77 -9.59
C ARG A 392 -5.92 23.50 -10.40
N ASP A 393 -5.93 22.50 -11.28
CA ASP A 393 -4.80 22.20 -12.17
C ASP A 393 -4.44 23.44 -13.04
N ILE A 394 -5.43 24.27 -13.42
CA ILE A 394 -5.20 25.55 -14.11
C ILE A 394 -4.61 26.62 -13.17
N GLU A 395 -5.12 26.74 -11.94
CA GLU A 395 -4.59 27.66 -10.91
C GLU A 395 -3.12 27.34 -10.57
N ASP A 396 -2.77 26.05 -10.53
CA ASP A 396 -1.42 25.53 -10.28
C ASP A 396 -0.51 25.56 -11.53
N GLN A 397 -0.97 26.14 -12.64
CA GLN A 397 -0.25 26.27 -13.92
C GLN A 397 0.07 24.92 -14.63
N GLU A 398 -0.61 23.83 -14.28
CA GLU A 398 -0.47 22.51 -14.91
C GLU A 398 -1.36 22.36 -16.17
N LEU A 399 -1.19 23.27 -17.15
CA LEU A 399 -2.11 23.44 -18.28
C LEU A 399 -2.29 22.19 -19.17
N MET A 400 -1.25 21.36 -19.31
CA MET A 400 -1.31 20.11 -20.10
C MET A 400 -2.14 19.02 -19.41
N SER A 401 -2.07 18.94 -18.08
CA SER A 401 -2.89 18.07 -17.26
C SER A 401 -4.36 18.49 -17.36
N ALA A 402 -4.62 19.79 -17.21
CA ALA A 402 -5.93 20.39 -17.35
C ALA A 402 -6.57 20.12 -18.72
N LYS A 403 -5.84 20.34 -19.83
CA LYS A 403 -6.33 20.06 -21.19
C LYS A 403 -6.71 18.59 -21.39
N SER A 404 -5.86 17.68 -20.92
CA SER A 404 -6.10 16.24 -21.02
C SER A 404 -7.35 15.84 -20.23
N ARG A 405 -7.52 16.39 -19.02
CA ARG A 405 -8.68 16.14 -18.15
C ARG A 405 -9.99 16.65 -18.78
N ILE A 406 -9.98 17.85 -19.37
CA ILE A 406 -11.16 18.41 -20.08
C ILE A 406 -11.56 17.52 -21.27
N ALA A 407 -10.59 17.01 -22.04
CA ALA A 407 -10.87 16.14 -23.17
C ALA A 407 -11.62 14.86 -22.74
N VAL A 408 -11.14 14.20 -21.67
CA VAL A 408 -11.79 13.00 -21.11
C VAL A 408 -13.18 13.33 -20.56
N VAL A 409 -13.33 14.44 -19.84
CA VAL A 409 -14.64 14.86 -19.32
C VAL A 409 -15.63 15.11 -20.47
N ASN A 410 -15.19 15.79 -21.53
CA ASN A 410 -16.03 16.03 -22.71
C ASN A 410 -16.44 14.73 -23.40
N GLU A 411 -15.56 13.74 -23.48
CA GLU A 411 -15.89 12.42 -24.02
C GLU A 411 -16.97 11.72 -23.18
N ILE A 412 -16.84 11.71 -21.85
CA ILE A 412 -17.84 11.13 -20.94
C ILE A 412 -19.20 11.85 -21.09
N VAL A 413 -19.19 13.18 -21.13
CA VAL A 413 -20.40 14.00 -21.33
C VAL A 413 -21.06 13.66 -22.67
N ASN A 414 -20.28 13.52 -23.76
CA ASN A 414 -20.79 13.13 -25.07
C ASN A 414 -21.38 11.70 -25.06
N THR A 415 -20.74 10.76 -24.35
CA THR A 415 -21.27 9.39 -24.22
C THR A 415 -22.57 9.36 -23.43
N LEU A 416 -22.67 10.12 -22.34
CA LEU A 416 -23.92 10.25 -21.57
C LEU A 416 -25.05 10.84 -22.44
N ASP A 417 -24.75 11.89 -23.20
CA ASP A 417 -25.70 12.53 -24.13
C ASP A 417 -26.17 11.53 -25.20
N ALA A 418 -25.26 10.75 -25.77
CA ALA A 418 -25.59 9.71 -26.76
C ALA A 418 -26.46 8.59 -26.18
N VAL A 419 -26.19 8.14 -24.95
CA VAL A 419 -26.98 7.09 -24.27
C VAL A 419 -28.38 7.59 -23.91
N LEU A 420 -28.50 8.84 -23.44
CA LEU A 420 -29.80 9.44 -23.13
C LEU A 420 -30.60 9.79 -24.37
N GLY A 421 -29.93 10.07 -25.50
CA GLY A 421 -30.55 10.34 -26.80
C GLY A 421 -30.92 9.11 -27.61
N ASP A 422 -30.54 7.89 -27.18
CA ASP A 422 -30.85 6.65 -27.89
C ASP A 422 -32.31 6.20 -27.61
N GLU A 423 -33.21 6.62 -28.51
CA GLU A 423 -34.63 6.26 -28.44
C GLU A 423 -34.90 4.76 -28.49
N ASP A 424 -34.08 3.98 -29.19
CA ASP A 424 -34.28 2.54 -29.34
C ASP A 424 -33.90 1.82 -28.03
N LEU A 425 -32.81 2.25 -27.40
CA LEU A 425 -32.42 1.79 -26.07
C LEU A 425 -33.48 2.15 -25.02
N LEU A 426 -33.97 3.39 -25.00
CA LEU A 426 -35.05 3.82 -24.10
C LEU A 426 -36.31 2.95 -24.25
N LYS A 427 -36.76 2.72 -25.49
CA LYS A 427 -37.90 1.84 -25.77
C LYS A 427 -37.66 0.42 -25.29
N SER A 428 -36.46 -0.13 -25.50
CA SER A 428 -36.11 -1.49 -25.07
C SER A 428 -36.18 -1.66 -23.54
N ILE A 429 -35.71 -0.65 -22.79
CA ILE A 429 -35.72 -0.66 -21.32
C ILE A 429 -37.15 -0.50 -20.79
N GLU A 430 -37.96 0.35 -21.41
CA GLU A 430 -39.37 0.48 -21.05
C GLU A 430 -40.16 -0.81 -21.32
N THR A 431 -39.90 -1.48 -22.44
CA THR A 431 -40.52 -2.78 -22.74
C THR A 431 -40.09 -3.85 -21.74
N ALA A 432 -38.79 -3.94 -21.41
CA ALA A 432 -38.28 -4.89 -20.43
C ALA A 432 -38.88 -4.64 -19.03
N ARG A 433 -38.98 -3.38 -18.58
CA ARG A 433 -39.62 -3.03 -17.30
C ARG A 433 -41.11 -3.35 -17.28
N LEU A 434 -41.81 -3.19 -18.40
CA LEU A 434 -43.22 -3.57 -18.52
C LEU A 434 -43.40 -5.08 -18.48
N GLU A 435 -42.51 -5.84 -19.13
CA GLU A 435 -42.48 -7.30 -19.08
C GLU A 435 -42.18 -7.81 -17.66
N ASP A 436 -41.18 -7.25 -16.98
CA ASP A 436 -40.86 -7.61 -15.58
C ASP A 436 -42.04 -7.32 -14.63
N LYS A 437 -42.71 -6.18 -14.78
CA LYS A 437 -43.92 -5.85 -14.02
C LYS A 437 -45.06 -6.82 -14.29
N ARG A 438 -45.24 -7.23 -15.55
CA ARG A 438 -46.24 -8.25 -15.95
C ARG A 438 -45.90 -9.61 -15.35
N GLU A 439 -44.64 -10.05 -15.43
CA GLU A 439 -44.19 -11.33 -14.87
C GLU A 439 -44.37 -11.35 -13.34
N PHE A 440 -44.02 -10.27 -12.66
CA PHE A 440 -44.24 -10.13 -11.21
C PHE A 440 -45.74 -10.19 -10.86
N ALA A 441 -46.60 -9.47 -11.58
CA ALA A 441 -48.04 -9.51 -11.36
C ALA A 441 -48.64 -10.90 -11.62
N GLN A 442 -48.19 -11.60 -12.66
CA GLN A 442 -48.61 -12.98 -12.95
C GLN A 442 -48.18 -13.96 -11.84
N LYS A 443 -46.95 -13.83 -11.31
CA LYS A 443 -46.48 -14.65 -10.18
C LYS A 443 -47.33 -14.43 -8.92
N GLN A 444 -47.69 -13.18 -8.61
CA GLN A 444 -48.56 -12.86 -7.46
C GLN A 444 -49.99 -13.40 -7.66
N LEU A 445 -50.57 -13.28 -8.86
CA LEU A 445 -51.89 -13.84 -9.17
C LEU A 445 -51.92 -15.37 -9.07
N ALA A 446 -50.87 -16.05 -9.53
CA ALA A 446 -50.75 -17.51 -9.41
C ALA A 446 -50.66 -17.96 -7.93
N SER A 447 -49.93 -17.22 -7.10
CA SER A 447 -49.88 -17.49 -5.66
C SER A 447 -51.25 -17.32 -5.00
N LEU A 448 -51.98 -16.24 -5.34
CA LEU A 448 -53.31 -15.98 -4.81
C LEU A 448 -54.34 -17.04 -5.24
N GLU A 449 -54.29 -17.49 -6.50
CA GLU A 449 -55.14 -18.56 -7.02
C GLU A 449 -54.98 -19.85 -6.21
N ASN A 450 -53.72 -20.26 -5.96
CA ASN A 450 -53.43 -21.48 -5.21
C ASN A 450 -54.03 -21.44 -3.79
N VAL A 451 -53.87 -20.30 -3.09
CA VAL A 451 -54.39 -20.12 -1.72
C VAL A 451 -55.93 -20.17 -1.69
N LEU A 452 -56.59 -19.55 -2.66
CA LEU A 452 -58.06 -19.54 -2.74
C LEU A 452 -58.61 -20.93 -3.07
N MET A 453 -57.96 -21.66 -3.98
CA MET A 453 -58.37 -23.01 -4.37
C MET A 453 -58.19 -24.02 -3.24
N GLU A 454 -57.10 -23.94 -2.48
CA GLU A 454 -56.87 -24.78 -1.30
C GLU A 454 -57.99 -24.60 -0.25
N LYS A 455 -58.41 -23.36 0.01
CA LYS A 455 -59.51 -23.05 0.94
C LYS A 455 -60.87 -23.57 0.47
N LEU A 456 -61.15 -23.49 -0.84
CA LEU A 456 -62.38 -24.04 -1.42
C LEU A 456 -62.40 -25.56 -1.35
N GLU A 457 -61.26 -26.21 -1.59
CA GLU A 457 -61.13 -27.67 -1.54
C GLU A 457 -61.27 -28.20 -0.10
N PHE A 458 -60.73 -27.48 0.88
CA PHE A 458 -60.98 -27.74 2.30
C PHE A 458 -62.47 -27.61 2.67
N SER A 459 -63.14 -26.57 2.18
CA SER A 459 -64.57 -26.34 2.42
C SER A 459 -65.42 -27.44 1.80
N LYS A 460 -65.08 -27.88 0.58
CA LYS A 460 -65.74 -29.00 -0.11
C LYS A 460 -65.61 -30.31 0.67
N LYS A 461 -64.40 -30.66 1.13
CA LYS A 461 -64.17 -31.85 1.98
C LYS A 461 -65.00 -31.82 3.26
N THR A 462 -65.12 -30.64 3.87
CA THR A 462 -65.95 -30.46 5.08
C THR A 462 -67.43 -30.71 4.78
N ILE A 463 -67.94 -30.21 3.66
CA ILE A 463 -69.33 -30.43 3.22
C ILE A 463 -69.59 -31.91 2.92
N ASP A 464 -68.66 -32.59 2.23
CA ASP A 464 -68.77 -34.02 1.92
C ASP A 464 -68.78 -34.88 3.20
N SER A 465 -67.88 -34.61 4.16
CA SER A 465 -67.87 -35.34 5.44
C SER A 465 -69.18 -35.20 6.24
N ARG A 466 -69.85 -34.04 6.15
CA ARG A 466 -71.15 -33.82 6.77
C ARG A 466 -72.27 -34.57 6.04
N LEU A 467 -72.17 -34.72 4.72
CA LEU A 467 -73.13 -35.49 3.94
C LEU A 467 -73.07 -36.98 4.31
N ASP A 468 -71.86 -37.53 4.42
CA ASP A 468 -71.66 -38.94 4.77
C ASP A 468 -72.21 -39.25 6.18
N ALA A 469 -71.95 -38.37 7.16
CA ALA A 469 -72.49 -38.49 8.51
C ALA A 469 -74.03 -38.43 8.57
N VAL A 470 -74.66 -37.66 7.67
CA VAL A 470 -76.13 -37.59 7.59
C VAL A 470 -76.71 -38.85 6.96
N LYS A 471 -76.08 -39.40 5.92
CA LYS A 471 -76.51 -40.64 5.27
C LYS A 471 -76.45 -41.83 6.23
N GLU A 472 -75.36 -41.97 6.98
CA GLU A 472 -75.16 -43.07 7.95
C GLU A 472 -76.25 -43.07 9.04
N LYS A 473 -76.62 -41.88 9.54
CA LYS A 473 -77.70 -41.73 10.52
C LYS A 473 -79.08 -42.07 9.96
N GLN A 474 -79.33 -41.80 8.67
CA GLN A 474 -80.58 -42.11 7.99
C GLN A 474 -80.73 -43.61 7.70
N GLU A 475 -79.64 -44.29 7.32
CA GLU A 475 -79.64 -45.74 7.08
C GLU A 475 -79.95 -46.54 8.35
N MET A 476 -79.38 -46.13 9.51
CA MET A 476 -79.73 -46.73 10.80
C MET A 476 -81.22 -46.60 11.13
N ASP A 477 -81.80 -45.40 10.97
CA ASP A 477 -83.22 -45.16 11.30
C ASP A 477 -84.17 -45.99 10.40
N LEU A 478 -83.84 -46.10 9.11
CA LEU A 478 -84.56 -46.94 8.14
C LEU A 478 -84.56 -48.43 8.50
N ALA A 479 -83.41 -48.97 8.92
CA ALA A 479 -83.28 -50.37 9.32
C ALA A 479 -84.14 -50.71 10.56
N THR A 480 -84.22 -49.80 11.53
CA THR A 480 -85.08 -49.99 12.71
C THR A 480 -86.57 -50.01 12.34
N ARG A 481 -87.01 -49.12 11.45
CA ARG A 481 -88.43 -49.01 11.05
C ARG A 481 -88.93 -50.20 10.25
N SER A 482 -88.12 -50.74 9.33
CA SER A 482 -88.50 -51.91 8.53
C SER A 482 -88.74 -53.15 9.40
N SER A 483 -87.87 -53.39 10.38
CA SER A 483 -88.01 -54.52 11.32
C SER A 483 -89.28 -54.44 12.17
N LEU A 484 -89.70 -53.23 12.56
CA LEU A 484 -90.95 -53.01 13.31
C LEU A 484 -92.17 -53.27 12.44
N LEU A 485 -92.16 -52.83 11.18
CA LEU A 485 -93.27 -53.03 10.26
C LEU A 485 -93.55 -54.52 10.00
N GLU A 486 -92.52 -55.34 9.78
CA GLU A 486 -92.69 -56.79 9.57
C GLU A 486 -93.37 -57.46 10.76
N ARG A 487 -92.88 -57.18 11.97
CA ARG A 487 -93.41 -57.77 13.20
C ARG A 487 -94.86 -57.37 13.48
N THR A 488 -95.24 -56.15 13.09
CA THR A 488 -96.62 -55.66 13.24
C THR A 488 -97.58 -56.35 12.26
N LYS A 489 -97.13 -56.67 11.04
CA LYS A 489 -97.94 -57.40 10.05
C LYS A 489 -98.21 -58.85 10.43
N GLU A 490 -97.25 -59.53 11.06
CA GLU A 490 -97.45 -60.89 11.56
C GLU A 490 -98.57 -60.95 12.61
N LEU A 491 -98.59 -59.99 13.54
CA LEU A 491 -99.62 -59.90 14.58
C LEU A 491 -101.04 -59.70 14.01
N VAL A 492 -101.19 -58.89 12.94
CA VAL A 492 -102.49 -58.72 12.25
C VAL A 492 -103.01 -60.05 11.69
N LYS A 493 -102.10 -60.86 11.11
CA LYS A 493 -102.46 -62.13 10.50
C LYS A 493 -102.96 -63.13 11.55
N GLU A 494 -102.26 -63.25 12.68
CA GLU A 494 -102.67 -64.12 13.78
C GLU A 494 -104.04 -63.72 14.36
N ALA A 495 -104.27 -62.42 14.59
CA ALA A 495 -105.54 -61.92 15.10
C ALA A 495 -106.71 -62.22 14.14
N SER A 496 -106.48 -62.15 12.82
CA SER A 496 -107.48 -62.47 11.80
C SER A 496 -107.91 -63.95 11.82
N GLU A 497 -106.95 -64.87 12.04
CA GLU A 497 -107.24 -66.30 12.15
C GLU A 497 -108.09 -66.62 13.38
N ILE A 498 -107.85 -65.94 14.51
CA ILE A 498 -108.63 -66.11 15.74
C ILE A 498 -110.09 -65.69 15.52
N ILE A 499 -110.34 -64.54 14.88
CA ILE A 499 -111.70 -64.05 14.59
C ILE A 499 -112.47 -65.07 13.75
N LYS A 500 -111.84 -65.56 12.67
CA LYS A 500 -112.46 -66.55 11.77
C LYS A 500 -112.89 -67.82 12.51
N ASN A 501 -112.04 -68.31 13.42
CA ASN A 501 -112.36 -69.48 14.24
C ASN A 501 -113.52 -69.22 15.21
N LEU A 502 -113.61 -68.01 15.79
CA LEU A 502 -114.70 -67.62 16.69
C LEU A 502 -116.05 -67.47 15.97
N GLU A 503 -116.07 -66.92 14.77
CA GLU A 503 -117.28 -66.82 13.94
C GLU A 503 -117.84 -68.20 13.57
N GLN A 504 -116.96 -69.12 13.17
CA GLN A 504 -117.32 -70.49 12.84
C GLN A 504 -117.86 -71.26 14.05
N LEU A 505 -117.37 -70.95 15.25
CA LEU A 505 -117.89 -71.49 16.51
C LEU A 505 -119.28 -70.93 16.82
N HIS A 506 -119.53 -69.65 16.55
CA HIS A 506 -120.83 -69.02 16.76
C HIS A 506 -121.93 -69.57 15.84
N SER A 507 -121.61 -69.87 14.57
CA SER A 507 -122.58 -70.43 13.60
C SER A 507 -123.07 -71.82 13.95
N ASN A 508 -122.24 -72.62 14.64
CA ASN A 508 -122.55 -74.02 14.98
C ASN A 508 -123.33 -74.17 16.30
N LEU A 509 -123.51 -73.10 17.08
CA LEU A 509 -124.24 -73.17 18.35
C LEU A 509 -125.77 -73.25 18.11
N PRO A 510 -126.47 -74.20 18.73
CA PRO A 510 -127.93 -74.30 18.60
C PRO A 510 -128.64 -73.10 19.25
N SER A 511 -129.72 -72.63 18.60
CA SER A 511 -130.50 -71.47 19.05
C SER A 511 -131.30 -71.75 20.33
N ALA A 512 -131.48 -70.73 21.16
CA ALA A 512 -132.33 -70.80 22.35
C ALA A 512 -133.81 -71.07 22.02
N ALA A 513 -134.25 -70.73 20.80
CA ALA A 513 -135.60 -71.00 20.31
C ALA A 513 -135.90 -72.49 20.04
N THR A 514 -134.88 -73.36 20.07
CA THR A 514 -135.06 -74.80 19.76
C THR A 514 -135.23 -75.68 20.99
N SER A 515 -135.34 -75.12 22.21
CA SER A 515 -135.61 -75.89 23.42
C SER A 515 -136.72 -75.24 24.22
N ASP A 516 -137.75 -76.02 24.53
CA ASP A 516 -138.85 -75.58 25.40
C ASP A 516 -138.40 -75.52 26.87
N ASP A 517 -137.22 -76.07 27.22
CA ASP A 517 -136.63 -75.92 28.54
C ASP A 517 -135.97 -74.55 28.68
N HIS A 518 -136.63 -73.67 29.43
CA HIS A 518 -136.18 -72.32 29.71
C HIS A 518 -134.75 -72.28 30.28
N ARG A 519 -134.31 -73.29 31.06
CA ARG A 519 -132.94 -73.32 31.59
C ARG A 519 -131.91 -73.55 30.48
N GLU A 520 -132.23 -74.40 29.52
CA GLU A 520 -131.34 -74.73 28.42
C GLU A 520 -131.26 -73.57 27.41
N ALA A 521 -132.41 -72.94 27.12
CA ALA A 521 -132.49 -71.73 26.30
C ALA A 521 -131.65 -70.57 26.88
N THR A 522 -131.69 -70.37 28.21
CA THR A 522 -130.89 -69.31 28.87
C THR A 522 -129.40 -69.55 28.73
N LYS A 523 -128.92 -70.78 29.01
CA LYS A 523 -127.51 -71.13 28.86
C LYS A 523 -127.00 -71.01 27.43
N ARG A 524 -127.80 -71.40 26.43
CA ARG A 524 -127.44 -71.26 25.01
C ARG A 524 -127.29 -69.80 24.61
N THR A 525 -128.16 -68.93 25.10
CA THR A 525 -128.05 -67.48 24.90
C THR A 525 -126.78 -66.93 25.54
N GLU A 526 -126.49 -67.27 26.79
CA GLU A 526 -125.28 -66.81 27.50
C GLU A 526 -123.98 -67.20 26.76
N ILE A 527 -123.87 -68.45 26.30
CA ILE A 527 -122.69 -68.93 25.57
C ILE A 527 -122.56 -68.19 24.22
N ARG A 528 -123.66 -68.02 23.48
CA ARG A 528 -123.62 -67.26 22.22
C ARG A 528 -123.21 -65.81 22.45
N THR A 529 -123.76 -65.15 23.46
CA THR A 529 -123.40 -63.76 23.80
C THR A 529 -121.94 -63.64 24.23
N ALA A 530 -121.41 -64.59 25.00
CA ALA A 530 -120.00 -64.61 25.39
C ALA A 530 -119.07 -64.76 24.18
N VAL A 531 -119.37 -65.67 23.25
CA VAL A 531 -118.58 -65.86 22.01
C VAL A 531 -118.64 -64.62 21.12
N THR A 532 -119.82 -64.01 20.96
CA THR A 532 -119.96 -62.76 20.19
C THR A 532 -119.15 -61.62 20.81
N ARG A 533 -119.12 -61.53 22.14
CA ARG A 533 -118.33 -60.50 22.85
C ARG A 533 -116.83 -60.70 22.64
N VAL A 534 -116.33 -61.92 22.81
CA VAL A 534 -114.90 -62.24 22.58
C VAL A 534 -114.51 -62.00 21.12
N SER A 535 -115.36 -62.39 20.16
CA SER A 535 -115.12 -62.10 18.75
C SER A 535 -115.06 -60.61 18.47
N SER A 536 -115.95 -59.81 19.06
CA SER A 536 -115.93 -58.35 18.95
C SER A 536 -114.64 -57.75 19.53
N ASP A 537 -114.21 -58.18 20.71
CA ASP A 537 -113.01 -57.65 21.38
C ASP A 537 -111.73 -57.96 20.57
N VAL A 538 -111.64 -59.16 19.99
CA VAL A 538 -110.50 -59.53 19.12
C VAL A 538 -110.53 -58.75 17.79
N THR A 539 -111.70 -58.47 17.23
CA THR A 539 -111.83 -57.63 16.03
C THR A 539 -111.34 -56.20 16.28
N VAL A 540 -111.70 -55.59 17.41
CA VAL A 540 -111.20 -54.26 17.79
C VAL A 540 -109.68 -54.27 17.98
N LEU A 541 -109.13 -55.32 18.59
CA LEU A 541 -107.68 -55.49 18.73
C LEU A 541 -106.96 -55.61 17.38
N ARG A 542 -107.49 -56.42 16.46
CA ARG A 542 -106.96 -56.54 15.10
C ARG A 542 -106.98 -55.21 14.37
N GLU A 543 -108.11 -54.48 14.41
CA GLU A 543 -108.24 -53.17 13.78
C GLU A 543 -107.22 -52.17 14.36
N GLY A 544 -106.99 -52.20 15.67
CA GLY A 544 -105.95 -51.39 16.33
C GLY A 544 -104.54 -51.73 15.84
N ILE A 545 -104.20 -53.02 15.70
CA ILE A 545 -102.89 -53.45 15.18
C ILE A 545 -102.76 -53.10 13.68
N GLU A 546 -103.83 -53.23 12.89
CA GLU A 546 -103.86 -52.80 11.48
C GLU A 546 -103.65 -51.30 11.34
N GLN A 547 -104.20 -50.47 12.22
CA GLN A 547 -103.94 -49.03 12.21
C GLN A 547 -102.45 -48.73 12.47
N ILE A 548 -101.81 -49.43 13.40
CA ILE A 548 -100.37 -49.27 13.66
C ILE A 548 -99.53 -49.76 12.46
N ALA A 549 -99.86 -50.91 11.87
CA ALA A 549 -99.16 -51.43 10.69
C ALA A 549 -99.33 -50.52 9.44
N ASN A 550 -100.40 -49.73 9.42
CA ASN A 550 -100.71 -48.78 8.36
C ASN A 550 -100.30 -47.34 8.70
N ASP A 551 -99.60 -47.11 9.82
CA ASP A 551 -99.14 -45.80 10.21
C ASP A 551 -98.17 -45.23 9.14
N PRO A 552 -98.42 -44.01 8.64
CA PRO A 552 -97.57 -43.36 7.63
C PRO A 552 -96.09 -43.29 8.02
N TYR A 553 -95.77 -43.20 9.31
CA TYR A 553 -94.40 -43.12 9.83
C TYR A 553 -93.59 -44.41 9.61
N LEU A 554 -94.28 -45.57 9.61
CA LEU A 554 -93.68 -46.88 9.38
C LEU A 554 -93.66 -47.29 7.90
N LYS A 555 -94.55 -46.71 7.07
CA LYS A 555 -94.63 -46.98 5.62
C LYS A 555 -93.85 -46.01 4.73
N ALA A 556 -93.60 -44.78 5.19
CA ALA A 556 -92.86 -43.78 4.41
C ALA A 556 -91.35 -43.98 4.57
N ALA A 557 -90.80 -44.90 3.76
CA ALA A 557 -89.38 -45.16 3.64
C ALA A 557 -88.97 -45.16 2.17
N THR A 558 -88.81 -43.97 1.59
CA THR A 558 -88.03 -43.77 0.36
C THR A 558 -87.01 -42.66 0.61
N SER A 559 -85.80 -43.07 0.98
CA SER A 559 -84.60 -42.24 1.03
C SER A 559 -84.14 -41.97 -0.40
N SER A 560 -84.13 -40.71 -0.84
CA SER A 560 -83.43 -40.34 -2.07
C SER A 560 -83.01 -38.86 -2.19
N GLU A 561 -83.37 -37.96 -1.27
CA GLU A 561 -83.02 -36.54 -1.43
C GLU A 561 -81.87 -36.15 -0.50
N GLU A 562 -80.75 -35.71 -1.11
CA GLU A 562 -79.68 -35.03 -0.37
C GLU A 562 -80.28 -33.85 0.43
N PRO A 563 -79.85 -33.61 1.68
CA PRO A 563 -80.35 -32.50 2.47
C PRO A 563 -80.20 -31.19 1.70
N THR A 564 -81.29 -30.44 1.55
CA THR A 564 -81.36 -29.25 0.69
C THR A 564 -80.27 -28.22 1.03
N GLY A 565 -79.91 -28.11 2.32
CA GLY A 565 -78.80 -27.24 2.78
C GLY A 565 -77.41 -27.68 2.33
N ILE A 566 -77.16 -28.98 2.18
CA ILE A 566 -75.88 -29.51 1.67
C ILE A 566 -75.80 -29.32 0.16
N LYS A 567 -76.89 -29.53 -0.56
CA LYS A 567 -76.98 -29.29 -2.01
C LYS A 567 -76.69 -27.83 -2.35
N ILE A 568 -77.33 -26.88 -1.64
CA ILE A 568 -77.08 -25.44 -1.80
C ILE A 568 -75.62 -25.10 -1.48
N ALA A 569 -75.03 -25.68 -0.42
CA ALA A 569 -73.64 -25.42 -0.07
C ALA A 569 -72.64 -25.94 -1.13
N LYS A 570 -72.90 -27.11 -1.75
CA LYS A 570 -72.10 -27.63 -2.87
C LYS A 570 -72.22 -26.75 -4.12
N GLU A 571 -73.44 -26.37 -4.49
CA GLU A 571 -73.70 -25.50 -5.64
C GLU A 571 -73.05 -24.13 -5.46
N LEU A 572 -73.13 -23.53 -4.26
CA LEU A 572 -72.49 -22.26 -3.94
C LEU A 572 -70.96 -22.36 -4.00
N THR A 573 -70.37 -23.42 -3.45
CA THR A 573 -68.91 -23.62 -3.47
C THR A 573 -68.38 -23.78 -4.90
N GLU A 574 -69.09 -24.51 -5.77
CA GLU A 574 -68.72 -24.65 -7.18
C GLU A 574 -69.00 -23.35 -7.99
N SER A 575 -69.99 -22.55 -7.62
CA SER A 575 -70.22 -21.22 -8.21
C SER A 575 -69.08 -20.26 -7.87
N ILE A 576 -68.71 -20.17 -6.59
CA ILE A 576 -67.60 -19.33 -6.11
C ILE A 576 -66.28 -19.77 -6.76
N ARG A 577 -66.05 -21.08 -6.89
CA ARG A 577 -64.87 -21.61 -7.59
C ARG A 577 -64.79 -21.15 -9.04
N ARG A 578 -65.93 -21.12 -9.74
CA ARG A 578 -66.02 -20.69 -11.14
C ARG A 578 -65.76 -19.20 -11.28
N GLU A 579 -66.40 -18.39 -10.45
CA GLU A 579 -66.21 -16.93 -10.44
C GLU A 579 -64.77 -16.53 -10.12
N ILE A 580 -64.13 -17.20 -9.15
CA ILE A 580 -62.73 -16.95 -8.82
C ILE A 580 -61.80 -17.30 -10.00
N ARG A 581 -62.01 -18.45 -10.66
CA ARG A 581 -61.24 -18.82 -11.85
C ARG A 581 -61.45 -17.83 -12.99
N GLU A 582 -62.70 -17.47 -13.26
CA GLU A 582 -63.04 -16.54 -14.35
C GLU A 582 -62.43 -15.15 -14.11
N ALA A 583 -62.50 -14.64 -12.88
CA ALA A 583 -61.89 -13.37 -12.51
C ALA A 583 -60.35 -13.39 -12.64
N ILE A 584 -59.70 -14.49 -12.19
CA ILE A 584 -58.25 -14.64 -12.28
C ILE A 584 -57.79 -14.83 -13.73
N ASP A 585 -58.50 -15.63 -14.53
CA ASP A 585 -58.18 -15.85 -15.94
C ASP A 585 -58.40 -14.59 -16.78
N ASN A 586 -59.45 -13.82 -16.52
CA ASN A 586 -59.64 -12.51 -17.15
C ASN A 586 -58.49 -11.57 -16.78
N LYS A 587 -58.06 -11.54 -15.52
CA LYS A 587 -56.93 -10.70 -15.11
C LYS A 587 -55.59 -11.16 -15.70
N LYS A 588 -55.36 -12.47 -15.85
CA LYS A 588 -54.18 -13.02 -16.54
C LYS A 588 -54.19 -12.66 -18.02
N ARG A 589 -55.34 -12.72 -18.70
CA ARG A 589 -55.49 -12.29 -20.11
C ARG A 589 -55.26 -10.80 -20.29
N GLU A 590 -55.67 -9.95 -19.35
CA GLU A 590 -55.36 -8.51 -19.39
C GLU A 590 -53.87 -8.21 -19.19
N LEU A 591 -53.13 -9.11 -18.54
CA LEU A 591 -51.69 -8.99 -18.26
C LEU A 591 -50.80 -9.70 -19.29
N SER A 592 -51.40 -10.44 -20.23
CA SER A 592 -50.75 -11.12 -21.36
C SER A 592 -50.78 -10.21 -22.57
#